data_AF-A0A2W6NI15-F1
#
_entry.id   AF-A0A2W6NI15-F1
#
_cell.length_a   1.000
_cell.length_b   1.000
_cell.length_c   1.000
_cell.angle_alpha   90.00
_cell.angle_beta   90.00
_cell.angle_gamma   90.00
#
_symmetry.space_group_name_H-M   'P 1'
#
loop_
_entity.id
_entity.type
_entity.pdbx_description
1 polymer ?
#
loop_
_entity_poly.entity_id
_entity_poly.type
_entity_poly.pdbx_seq_one_letter_code
_entity_poly.pdbx_strand_id
1 'polypeptide(L)'
;MMDPKKRRTIGNRPQVEPPDSEVQGSSSQGTHQVHRVVNSRIEEEPYSLSLQDREMDAFTQSYAVRRVRKSQNNKLTAMLQVRNEQGRYLEEVLHDLSEFVDEIVIVDDASTDGTPDICSAFPKVVRLEVLEKPLFAEEWRLRNALWQAAVSTDPDWLLSVDADELYSSEAKRAIRKLINQDYADWFAFRFYDMWGGRTHYREDELWSMHKRHTATLVRYMPGYSYFYPQQNHHVPRLPLSCTVLPGVHTELKVQHLGWAGSLEDRVRKYLRYKRIDPHGEWGNLAQYESILDPEPRLLPWKEEP
;
A
#
# COMPACT_ATOMS: atom_id res chain seq x y z
N MET A 1 43.39 -34.19 -31.07
CA MET A 1 42.57 -34.86 -32.11
C MET A 1 41.26 -34.11 -32.18
N MET A 2 41.14 -33.15 -33.11
CA MET A 2 40.42 -33.24 -34.40
C MET A 2 38.89 -33.44 -34.26
N ASP A 3 38.19 -32.31 -34.43
CA ASP A 3 36.85 -32.15 -35.01
C ASP A 3 36.91 -32.48 -36.54
N PRO A 4 35.82 -32.90 -37.24
CA PRO A 4 35.01 -31.90 -37.95
C PRO A 4 33.52 -32.24 -38.33
N LYS A 5 32.69 -31.17 -38.34
CA LYS A 5 31.67 -30.73 -39.35
C LYS A 5 30.27 -31.41 -39.34
N LYS A 6 29.14 -30.68 -39.51
CA LYS A 6 28.78 -29.54 -40.42
C LYS A 6 27.79 -28.57 -39.72
N ARG A 7 27.89 -27.22 -39.74
CA ARG A 7 27.73 -26.18 -40.81
C ARG A 7 26.34 -26.20 -41.49
N ARG A 8 25.51 -25.12 -41.50
CA ARG A 8 25.66 -23.83 -42.23
C ARG A 8 24.53 -22.81 -41.84
N THR A 9 24.84 -21.56 -41.41
CA THR A 9 24.82 -20.22 -42.10
C THR A 9 23.44 -19.52 -42.26
N ILE A 10 23.14 -18.37 -41.63
CA ILE A 10 23.47 -16.91 -41.87
C ILE A 10 22.62 -16.21 -42.97
N GLY A 11 22.05 -15.04 -42.61
CA GLY A 11 21.66 -13.93 -43.50
C GLY A 11 20.80 -12.87 -42.76
N ASN A 12 21.37 -11.79 -42.22
CA ASN A 12 21.55 -10.42 -42.75
C ASN A 12 20.32 -9.47 -42.72
N ARG A 13 20.50 -8.32 -42.02
CA ARG A 13 19.67 -7.08 -41.98
C ARG A 13 19.76 -6.28 -43.30
N PRO A 14 18.87 -5.29 -43.55
CA PRO A 14 19.24 -3.88 -43.29
C PRO A 14 18.10 -2.96 -42.79
N GLN A 15 18.51 -1.80 -42.23
CA GLN A 15 17.71 -0.60 -41.92
C GLN A 15 17.32 0.18 -43.18
N VAL A 16 16.22 0.97 -43.15
CA VAL A 16 16.01 2.16 -44.00
C VAL A 16 15.10 3.18 -43.28
N GLU A 17 15.55 4.45 -43.23
CA GLU A 17 14.78 5.68 -42.93
C GLU A 17 14.59 6.49 -44.25
N PRO A 18 13.77 7.58 -44.29
CA PRO A 18 12.84 7.90 -45.37
C PRO A 18 13.41 8.88 -46.43
N PRO A 19 12.60 9.29 -47.43
CA PRO A 19 12.91 10.47 -48.22
C PRO A 19 11.87 11.61 -48.09
N ASP A 20 12.40 12.82 -48.13
CA ASP A 20 11.74 14.09 -48.42
C ASP A 20 11.21 14.17 -49.88
N SER A 21 10.20 15.02 -50.13
CA SER A 21 10.23 15.94 -51.28
C SER A 21 9.18 17.05 -51.17
N GLU A 22 9.64 18.23 -51.55
CA GLU A 22 8.99 19.54 -51.69
C GLU A 22 7.95 19.60 -52.83
N VAL A 23 7.11 20.65 -52.87
CA VAL A 23 7.08 21.70 -53.93
C VAL A 23 5.70 22.40 -54.01
N GLN A 24 5.73 23.71 -53.71
CA GLN A 24 5.14 24.91 -54.37
C GLN A 24 3.71 24.87 -54.93
N GLY A 25 2.86 25.84 -54.53
CA GLY A 25 2.53 27.04 -55.32
C GLY A 25 1.10 26.90 -55.86
N SER A 26 0.21 27.89 -55.98
CA SER A 26 0.35 29.31 -56.24
C SER A 26 -0.96 30.05 -55.89
N SER A 27 -0.79 31.33 -55.61
CA SER A 27 -1.74 32.45 -55.55
C SER A 27 -2.88 32.49 -56.58
N SER A 28 -4.00 33.11 -56.18
CA SER A 28 -4.61 34.20 -56.98
C SER A 28 -5.51 35.08 -56.11
N GLN A 29 -5.23 36.39 -56.13
CA GLN A 29 -5.98 37.47 -55.50
C GLN A 29 -7.31 37.74 -56.23
N GLY A 30 -8.27 38.33 -55.51
CA GLY A 30 -9.45 38.98 -56.07
C GLY A 30 -10.02 40.00 -55.08
N THR A 31 -10.05 41.26 -55.49
CA THR A 31 -10.19 42.48 -54.68
C THR A 31 -11.62 43.08 -54.61
N HIS A 32 -11.85 43.84 -53.52
CA HIS A 32 -12.64 45.09 -53.38
C HIS A 32 -14.18 45.12 -53.38
N GLN A 33 -14.80 45.54 -52.25
CA GLN A 33 -15.53 46.81 -51.98
C GLN A 33 -16.46 46.66 -50.73
N VAL A 34 -16.28 47.35 -49.60
CA VAL A 34 -16.63 48.74 -49.17
C VAL A 34 -18.04 48.92 -48.52
N HIS A 35 -18.03 49.31 -47.23
CA HIS A 35 -19.06 49.93 -46.32
C HIS A 35 -20.39 49.18 -46.04
N ARG A 36 -20.87 49.00 -44.80
CA ARG A 36 -21.37 50.04 -43.85
C ARG A 36 -21.72 49.39 -42.48
N VAL A 37 -21.52 50.11 -41.38
CA VAL A 37 -21.80 49.71 -39.99
C VAL A 37 -23.31 49.66 -39.71
N VAL A 38 -23.79 48.62 -39.01
CA VAL A 38 -24.95 48.70 -38.10
C VAL A 38 -24.75 47.73 -36.92
N ASN A 39 -24.75 48.26 -35.69
CA ASN A 39 -24.85 47.50 -34.45
C ASN A 39 -26.28 46.94 -34.29
N SER A 40 -26.44 45.63 -34.20
CA SER A 40 -27.66 45.00 -33.68
C SER A 40 -27.27 44.00 -32.59
N ARG A 41 -27.75 44.26 -31.37
CA ARG A 41 -27.70 43.33 -30.23
C ARG A 41 -28.37 42.02 -30.64
N ILE A 42 -27.65 40.91 -30.53
CA ILE A 42 -28.23 39.57 -30.56
C ILE A 42 -28.57 39.21 -29.12
N GLU A 43 -29.86 39.05 -28.83
CA GLU A 43 -30.32 38.35 -27.62
C GLU A 43 -30.02 36.87 -27.83
N GLU A 44 -29.15 36.29 -27.01
CA GLU A 44 -28.86 34.85 -27.03
C GLU A 44 -30.01 34.10 -26.36
N GLU A 45 -30.72 33.28 -27.14
CA GLU A 45 -31.65 32.29 -26.58
C GLU A 45 -30.90 31.21 -25.79
N PRO A 46 -31.46 30.68 -24.70
CA PRO A 46 -30.78 29.70 -23.87
C PRO A 46 -30.64 28.37 -24.61
N TYR A 47 -29.40 27.93 -24.77
CA TYR A 47 -29.01 26.68 -25.43
C TYR A 47 -29.77 25.48 -24.84
N SER A 48 -30.66 24.87 -25.62
CA SER A 48 -31.34 23.64 -25.17
C SER A 48 -30.36 22.46 -25.27
N LEU A 49 -29.93 21.95 -24.13
CA LEU A 49 -29.03 20.79 -24.05
C LEU A 49 -29.64 19.58 -24.78
N SER A 50 -28.84 18.95 -25.63
CA SER A 50 -29.25 17.81 -26.45
C SER A 50 -29.51 16.58 -25.57
N LEU A 51 -30.22 15.57 -26.10
CA LEU A 51 -30.46 14.31 -25.38
C LEU A 51 -29.15 13.63 -24.98
N GLN A 52 -28.09 13.76 -25.78
CA GLN A 52 -26.76 13.25 -25.47
C GLN A 52 -26.10 14.01 -24.30
N ASP A 53 -26.29 15.33 -24.22
CA ASP A 53 -25.79 16.12 -23.09
C ASP A 53 -26.51 15.75 -21.80
N ARG A 54 -27.82 15.48 -21.86
CA ARG A 54 -28.61 15.03 -20.69
C ARG A 54 -28.24 13.61 -20.24
N GLU A 55 -27.95 12.71 -21.19
CA GLU A 55 -27.47 11.36 -20.89
C GLU A 55 -26.05 11.39 -20.32
N MET A 56 -25.17 12.25 -20.84
CA MET A 56 -23.82 12.47 -20.33
C MET A 56 -23.84 13.08 -18.92
N ASP A 57 -24.72 14.04 -18.65
CA ASP A 57 -24.88 14.64 -17.32
C ASP A 57 -25.45 13.62 -16.32
N ALA A 58 -26.46 12.83 -16.71
CA ALA A 58 -27.01 11.75 -15.88
C ALA A 58 -25.97 10.64 -15.61
N PHE A 59 -25.12 10.33 -16.59
CA PHE A 59 -24.02 9.37 -16.43
C PHE A 59 -22.91 9.91 -15.53
N THR A 60 -22.55 11.19 -15.67
CA THR A 60 -21.55 11.87 -14.84
C THR A 60 -22.05 12.04 -13.40
N GLN A 61 -23.35 12.26 -13.21
CA GLN A 61 -23.96 12.45 -11.90
C GLN A 61 -24.20 11.14 -11.13
N SER A 62 -24.30 10.00 -11.83
CA SER A 62 -24.45 8.67 -11.20
C SER A 62 -23.11 7.99 -10.84
N TYR A 63 -21.99 8.39 -11.46
CA TYR A 63 -20.65 7.84 -11.18
C TYR A 63 -19.63 8.86 -10.65
N ALA A 64 -20.05 10.10 -10.36
CA ALA A 64 -19.27 10.96 -9.50
C ALA A 64 -19.27 10.35 -8.09
N VAL A 65 -18.38 9.39 -7.85
CA VAL A 65 -17.86 9.11 -6.51
C VAL A 65 -17.53 10.47 -5.96
N ARG A 66 -18.39 10.97 -5.06
CA ARG A 66 -18.24 12.31 -4.51
C ARG A 66 -16.98 12.22 -3.67
N ARG A 67 -15.84 12.58 -4.27
CA ARG A 67 -14.49 12.61 -3.68
C ARG A 67 -14.42 13.69 -2.61
N VAL A 68 -15.30 13.64 -1.62
CA VAL A 68 -15.28 14.59 -0.52
C VAL A 68 -14.20 14.10 0.43
N ARG A 69 -12.96 14.53 0.15
CA ARG A 69 -11.88 14.39 1.13
C ARG A 69 -12.26 15.20 2.34
N LYS A 70 -12.61 14.52 3.42
CA LYS A 70 -12.81 15.16 4.72
C LYS A 70 -11.46 15.70 5.17
N SER A 71 -11.38 17.01 5.35
CA SER A 71 -10.19 17.71 5.84
C SER A 71 -10.13 17.77 7.38
N GLN A 72 -11.18 17.33 8.08
CA GLN A 72 -11.27 17.34 9.53
C GLN A 72 -12.21 16.23 10.04
N ASN A 73 -12.10 15.91 11.33
CA ASN A 73 -12.94 14.92 12.02
C ASN A 73 -13.01 13.57 11.30
N ASN A 74 -11.88 13.12 10.76
CA ASN A 74 -11.75 11.80 10.18
C ASN A 74 -11.64 10.74 11.29
N LYS A 75 -12.43 9.67 11.14
CA LYS A 75 -12.35 8.43 11.92
C LYS A 75 -11.21 7.55 11.40
N LEU A 76 -10.35 7.12 12.30
CA LEU A 76 -9.22 6.24 12.05
C LEU A 76 -9.49 4.84 12.61
N THR A 77 -9.50 3.85 11.73
CA THR A 77 -9.64 2.44 12.10
C THR A 77 -8.32 1.71 11.83
N ALA A 78 -7.74 1.08 12.86
CA ALA A 78 -6.64 0.14 12.66
C ALA A 78 -7.16 -1.21 12.19
N MET A 79 -6.43 -1.89 11.32
CA MET A 79 -6.75 -3.23 10.86
C MET A 79 -5.54 -4.15 10.98
N LEU A 80 -5.75 -5.33 11.58
CA LEU A 80 -4.70 -6.32 11.85
C LEU A 80 -5.12 -7.71 11.41
N GLN A 81 -4.16 -8.47 10.87
CA GLN A 81 -4.25 -9.93 10.78
C GLN A 81 -3.37 -10.53 11.87
N VAL A 82 -3.88 -11.50 12.62
CA VAL A 82 -3.15 -12.11 13.75
C VAL A 82 -3.20 -13.62 13.66
N ARG A 83 -2.17 -14.30 14.18
CA ARG A 83 -2.18 -15.76 14.35
C ARG A 83 -1.18 -16.19 15.40
N ASN A 84 -1.66 -16.82 16.47
CA ASN A 84 -0.83 -17.36 17.56
C ASN A 84 0.16 -16.34 18.14
N GLU A 85 -0.36 -15.20 18.60
CA GLU A 85 0.43 -14.10 19.17
C GLU A 85 0.36 -14.05 20.71
N GLN A 86 -0.21 -15.07 21.35
CA GLN A 86 -0.24 -15.16 22.82
C GLN A 86 1.19 -15.16 23.38
N GLY A 87 1.43 -14.31 24.39
CA GLY A 87 2.74 -14.20 25.04
C GLY A 87 3.82 -13.52 24.20
N ARG A 88 3.46 -12.84 23.10
CA ARG A 88 4.36 -12.05 22.27
C ARG A 88 4.09 -10.55 22.42
N TYR A 89 3.82 -9.85 21.32
CA TYR A 89 3.72 -8.38 21.28
C TYR A 89 2.29 -7.87 21.13
N LEU A 90 1.32 -8.73 20.83
CA LEU A 90 -0.04 -8.31 20.48
C LEU A 90 -0.72 -7.45 21.56
N GLU A 91 -0.65 -7.83 22.84
CA GLU A 91 -1.25 -7.03 23.92
C GLU A 91 -0.68 -5.60 23.95
N GLU A 92 0.63 -5.46 23.76
CA GLU A 92 1.29 -4.16 23.73
C GLU A 92 0.91 -3.36 22.48
N VAL A 93 0.84 -4.01 21.31
CA VAL A 93 0.38 -3.37 20.07
C VAL A 93 -1.06 -2.88 20.22
N LEU A 94 -1.94 -3.66 20.83
CA LEU A 94 -3.33 -3.24 21.05
C LEU A 94 -3.44 -2.08 22.07
N HIS A 95 -2.58 -2.06 23.09
CA HIS A 95 -2.46 -0.90 23.98
C HIS A 95 -1.94 0.34 23.23
N ASP A 96 -0.88 0.20 22.43
CA ASP A 96 -0.26 1.25 21.63
C ASP A 96 -1.26 1.90 20.67
N LEU A 97 -1.96 1.08 19.89
CA LEU A 97 -3.00 1.53 18.96
C LEU A 97 -4.14 2.24 19.69
N SER A 98 -4.53 1.72 20.85
CA SER A 98 -5.61 2.29 21.65
C SER A 98 -5.33 3.71 22.12
N GLU A 99 -4.10 4.22 22.04
CA GLU A 99 -3.79 5.61 22.36
C GLU A 99 -4.24 6.61 21.27
N PHE A 100 -4.28 6.20 19.99
CA PHE A 100 -4.40 7.16 18.88
C PHE A 100 -5.40 6.81 17.79
N VAL A 101 -5.89 5.56 17.72
CA VAL A 101 -6.94 5.14 16.78
C VAL A 101 -8.32 5.19 17.41
N ASP A 102 -9.37 5.32 16.61
CA ASP A 102 -10.75 5.37 17.09
C ASP A 102 -11.31 3.95 17.26
N GLU A 103 -11.00 3.05 16.32
CA GLU A 103 -11.46 1.66 16.27
C GLU A 103 -10.32 0.71 15.84
N ILE A 104 -10.44 -0.56 16.20
CA ILE A 104 -9.56 -1.65 15.81
C ILE A 104 -10.43 -2.77 15.23
N VAL A 105 -10.03 -3.29 14.07
CA VAL A 105 -10.62 -4.45 13.41
C VAL A 105 -9.56 -5.52 13.27
N ILE A 106 -9.90 -6.75 13.61
CA ILE A 106 -8.95 -7.87 13.62
C ILE A 106 -9.55 -9.05 12.86
N VAL A 107 -8.74 -9.64 11.99
CA VAL A 107 -8.97 -10.99 11.46
C VAL A 107 -7.94 -11.92 12.09
N ASP A 108 -8.41 -12.83 12.93
CA ASP A 108 -7.61 -13.92 13.48
C ASP A 108 -7.59 -15.09 12.48
N ASP A 109 -6.41 -15.41 11.98
CA ASP A 109 -6.19 -16.43 10.95
C ASP A 109 -6.19 -17.84 11.54
N ALA A 110 -7.23 -18.20 12.30
CA ALA A 110 -7.45 -19.49 12.94
C ALA A 110 -6.42 -19.85 14.02
N SER A 111 -6.19 -18.95 14.98
CA SER A 111 -5.31 -19.19 16.13
C SER A 111 -5.73 -20.41 16.94
N THR A 112 -4.74 -21.06 17.54
CA THR A 112 -4.89 -22.26 18.37
C THR A 112 -4.47 -22.03 19.82
N ASP A 113 -4.19 -20.79 20.18
CA ASP A 113 -3.89 -20.30 21.54
C ASP A 113 -4.93 -19.24 21.94
N GLY A 114 -4.73 -18.56 23.08
CA GLY A 114 -5.61 -17.51 23.59
C GLY A 114 -5.52 -16.16 22.86
N THR A 115 -4.97 -16.10 21.64
CA THR A 115 -4.94 -14.89 20.82
C THR A 115 -6.33 -14.24 20.66
N PRO A 116 -7.42 -14.99 20.37
CA PRO A 116 -8.75 -14.38 20.27
C PRO A 116 -9.24 -13.76 21.58
N ASP A 117 -8.94 -14.38 22.72
CA ASP A 117 -9.31 -13.88 24.04
C ASP A 117 -8.59 -12.55 24.34
N ILE A 118 -7.29 -12.48 24.03
CA ILE A 118 -6.50 -11.24 24.10
C ILE A 118 -7.18 -10.16 23.27
N CYS A 119 -7.49 -10.41 21.99
CA CYS A 119 -8.14 -9.43 21.12
C CYS A 119 -9.47 -8.93 21.70
N SER A 120 -10.32 -9.84 22.16
CA SER A 120 -11.67 -9.51 22.66
C SER A 120 -11.67 -8.68 23.95
N ALA A 121 -10.56 -8.69 24.70
CA ALA A 121 -10.43 -7.94 25.94
C ALA A 121 -10.22 -6.42 25.74
N PHE A 122 -9.88 -5.97 24.52
CA PHE A 122 -9.60 -4.56 24.25
C PHE A 122 -10.85 -3.80 23.80
N PRO A 123 -11.30 -2.74 24.51
CA PRO A 123 -12.54 -2.03 24.20
C PRO A 123 -12.62 -1.39 22.81
N LYS A 124 -11.46 -1.06 22.21
CA LYS A 124 -11.39 -0.50 20.86
C LYS A 124 -11.44 -1.56 19.76
N VAL A 125 -11.35 -2.84 20.09
CA VAL A 125 -11.60 -3.93 19.13
C VAL A 125 -13.10 -4.03 18.92
N VAL A 126 -13.59 -3.34 17.89
CA VAL A 126 -15.03 -3.27 17.56
C VAL A 126 -15.48 -4.43 16.67
N ARG A 127 -14.52 -5.10 16.02
CA ARG A 127 -14.76 -6.27 15.19
C ARG A 127 -13.59 -7.23 15.29
N LEU A 128 -13.89 -8.49 15.60
CA LEU A 128 -12.97 -9.61 15.60
C LEU A 128 -13.59 -10.73 14.78
N GLU A 129 -12.94 -11.12 13.68
CA GLU A 129 -13.32 -12.29 12.89
C GLU A 129 -12.31 -13.41 13.14
N VAL A 130 -12.77 -14.52 13.69
CA VAL A 130 -11.94 -15.72 13.87
C VAL A 130 -12.22 -16.68 12.73
N LEU A 131 -11.23 -16.93 11.89
CA LEU A 131 -11.36 -17.85 10.77
C LEU A 131 -11.37 -19.31 11.26
N GLU A 132 -12.15 -20.16 10.59
CA GLU A 132 -12.18 -21.59 10.90
C GLU A 132 -10.91 -22.33 10.45
N LYS A 133 -10.22 -21.80 9.43
CA LYS A 133 -9.04 -22.39 8.82
C LYS A 133 -8.04 -21.29 8.45
N PRO A 134 -6.72 -21.57 8.56
CA PRO A 134 -5.71 -20.62 8.17
C PRO A 134 -5.73 -20.36 6.66
N LEU A 135 -5.65 -19.09 6.30
CA LEU A 135 -5.50 -18.56 4.95
C LEU A 135 -4.09 -18.03 4.70
N PHE A 136 -3.13 -18.23 5.61
CA PHE A 136 -1.73 -17.82 5.41
C PHE A 136 -1.10 -18.32 4.10
N ALA A 137 -1.50 -19.49 3.60
CA ALA A 137 -1.03 -20.02 2.31
C ALA A 137 -1.72 -19.38 1.09
N GLU A 138 -2.75 -18.58 1.31
CA GLU A 138 -3.50 -17.82 0.32
C GLU A 138 -3.57 -16.36 0.81
N GLU A 139 -2.41 -15.72 1.03
CA GLU A 139 -2.33 -14.42 1.72
C GLU A 139 -3.26 -13.36 1.11
N TRP A 140 -3.50 -13.40 -0.21
CA TRP A 140 -4.42 -12.47 -0.87
C TRP A 140 -5.86 -12.58 -0.34
N ARG A 141 -6.32 -13.79 0.03
CA ARG A 141 -7.64 -14.01 0.64
C ARG A 141 -7.68 -13.44 2.04
N LEU A 142 -6.63 -13.64 2.83
CA LEU A 142 -6.51 -13.10 4.17
C LEU A 142 -6.51 -11.57 4.16
N ARG A 143 -5.72 -10.95 3.27
CA ARG A 143 -5.68 -9.49 3.06
C ARG A 143 -7.03 -8.95 2.61
N ASN A 144 -7.71 -9.65 1.71
CA ASN A 144 -9.04 -9.25 1.28
C ASN A 144 -10.09 -9.38 2.40
N ALA A 145 -10.08 -10.48 3.17
CA ALA A 145 -10.96 -10.65 4.32
C ALA A 145 -10.76 -9.52 5.35
N LEU A 146 -9.51 -9.21 5.70
CA LEU A 146 -9.19 -8.10 6.58
C LEU A 146 -9.69 -6.76 6.05
N TRP A 147 -9.46 -6.48 4.76
CA TRP A 147 -9.95 -5.26 4.14
C TRP A 147 -11.47 -5.15 4.18
N GLN A 148 -12.20 -6.22 3.83
CA GLN A 148 -13.67 -6.23 3.87
C GLN A 148 -14.20 -6.06 5.30
N ALA A 149 -13.60 -6.73 6.29
CA ALA A 149 -13.94 -6.56 7.69
C ALA A 149 -13.73 -5.10 8.13
N ALA A 150 -12.62 -4.49 7.73
CA ALA A 150 -12.28 -3.12 8.12
C ALA A 150 -13.18 -2.06 7.46
N VAL A 151 -13.48 -2.17 6.16
CA VAL A 151 -14.38 -1.20 5.50
C VAL A 151 -15.83 -1.33 5.95
N SER A 152 -16.23 -2.49 6.50
CA SER A 152 -17.56 -2.70 7.07
C SER A 152 -17.85 -1.85 8.32
N THR A 153 -16.83 -1.21 8.89
CA THR A 153 -17.02 -0.28 10.03
C THR A 153 -17.17 1.17 9.60
N ASP A 154 -17.30 1.47 8.32
CA ASP A 154 -17.37 2.84 7.78
C ASP A 154 -16.21 3.75 8.23
N PRO A 155 -14.93 3.36 8.01
CA PRO A 155 -13.78 4.19 8.34
C PRO A 155 -13.68 5.40 7.39
N ASP A 156 -13.07 6.50 7.83
CA ASP A 156 -12.57 7.52 6.89
C ASP A 156 -11.14 7.20 6.45
N TRP A 157 -10.34 6.65 7.37
CA TRP A 157 -8.97 6.23 7.17
C TRP A 157 -8.72 4.87 7.81
N LEU A 158 -7.88 4.08 7.15
CA LEU A 158 -7.43 2.77 7.59
C LEU A 158 -5.93 2.78 7.87
N LEU A 159 -5.52 2.21 9.00
CA LEU A 159 -4.12 1.96 9.35
C LEU A 159 -3.88 0.45 9.37
N SER A 160 -3.10 -0.06 8.42
CA SER A 160 -2.65 -1.46 8.41
C SER A 160 -1.49 -1.63 9.38
N VAL A 161 -1.63 -2.54 10.34
CA VAL A 161 -0.65 -2.78 11.40
C VAL A 161 -0.45 -4.29 11.58
N ASP A 162 0.79 -4.72 11.74
CA ASP A 162 1.12 -6.11 12.08
C ASP A 162 1.20 -6.27 13.60
N ALA A 163 1.01 -7.49 14.11
CA ALA A 163 0.91 -7.79 15.55
C ALA A 163 2.20 -7.56 16.36
N ASP A 164 3.26 -7.08 15.71
CA ASP A 164 4.59 -6.81 16.24
C ASP A 164 5.10 -5.41 15.85
N GLU A 165 4.21 -4.47 15.53
CA GLU A 165 4.57 -3.10 15.15
C GLU A 165 4.15 -2.06 16.19
N LEU A 166 5.08 -1.21 16.62
CA LEU A 166 4.83 -0.10 17.56
C LEU A 166 5.18 1.25 16.93
N TYR A 167 4.26 2.21 17.00
CA TYR A 167 4.46 3.54 16.42
C TYR A 167 5.20 4.46 17.40
N SER A 168 6.14 5.27 16.90
CA SER A 168 6.82 6.24 17.76
C SER A 168 5.83 7.27 18.32
N SER A 169 6.17 7.86 19.46
CA SER A 169 5.41 8.93 20.10
C SER A 169 5.17 10.10 19.15
N GLU A 170 6.16 10.43 18.30
CA GLU A 170 6.02 11.42 17.25
C GLU A 170 4.98 11.00 16.20
N ALA A 171 5.03 9.74 15.74
CA ALA A 171 4.07 9.22 14.77
C ALA A 171 2.65 9.28 15.30
N LYS A 172 2.41 8.81 16.55
CA LYS A 172 1.11 8.88 17.21
C LYS A 172 0.53 10.30 17.25
N ARG A 173 1.36 11.29 17.61
CA ARG A 173 0.96 12.72 17.64
C ARG A 173 0.70 13.28 16.25
N ALA A 174 1.45 12.84 15.24
CA ALA A 174 1.35 13.36 13.88
C ALA A 174 0.16 12.78 13.11
N ILE A 175 -0.19 11.51 13.31
CA ILE A 175 -1.21 10.79 12.53
C ILE A 175 -2.55 11.55 12.48
N ARG A 176 -3.00 12.14 13.59
CA ARG A 176 -4.27 12.89 13.60
C ARG A 176 -4.23 14.11 12.67
N LYS A 177 -3.07 14.76 12.49
CA LYS A 177 -2.89 15.84 11.51
C LYS A 177 -2.83 15.28 10.08
N LEU A 178 -2.16 14.13 9.89
CA LEU A 178 -2.03 13.48 8.59
C LEU A 178 -3.38 13.04 8.00
N ILE A 179 -4.34 12.60 8.83
CA ILE A 179 -5.65 12.18 8.32
C ILE A 179 -6.60 13.37 8.10
N ASN A 180 -6.36 14.50 8.78
CA ASN A 180 -7.18 15.70 8.71
C ASN A 180 -6.55 16.73 7.75
N GLN A 181 -6.51 16.34 6.49
CA GLN A 181 -6.07 17.12 5.33
C GLN A 181 -6.75 16.58 4.06
N ASP A 182 -6.58 17.24 2.93
CA ASP A 182 -7.19 16.89 1.63
C ASP A 182 -6.20 16.78 0.44
N TYR A 183 -4.89 16.86 0.66
CA TYR A 183 -3.85 16.76 -0.38
C TYR A 183 -3.32 15.34 -0.62
N ALA A 184 -3.44 14.45 0.37
CA ALA A 184 -2.93 13.08 0.32
C ALA A 184 -4.01 12.06 0.70
N ASP A 185 -3.90 10.88 0.11
CA ASP A 185 -4.79 9.74 0.32
C ASP A 185 -4.04 8.52 0.88
N TRP A 186 -2.70 8.55 0.96
CA TRP A 186 -1.93 7.59 1.74
C TRP A 186 -0.65 8.20 2.34
N PHE A 187 -0.16 7.61 3.42
CA PHE A 187 1.11 7.95 4.06
C PHE A 187 1.96 6.70 4.30
N ALA A 188 3.27 6.87 4.08
CA ALA A 188 4.27 5.84 4.31
C ALA A 188 5.23 6.22 5.44
N PHE A 189 5.66 5.21 6.19
CA PHE A 189 6.46 5.36 7.42
C PHE A 189 7.79 4.60 7.29
N ARG A 190 8.74 4.95 8.15
CA ARG A 190 10.06 4.30 8.27
C ARG A 190 9.97 3.15 9.27
N PHE A 191 10.17 1.92 8.81
CA PHE A 191 10.12 0.73 9.65
C PHE A 191 11.53 0.28 10.03
N TYR A 192 11.72 -0.12 11.30
CA TYR A 192 13.02 -0.55 11.82
C TYR A 192 12.92 -1.98 12.34
N ASP A 193 13.64 -2.91 11.70
CA ASP A 193 13.74 -4.32 12.12
C ASP A 193 14.53 -4.42 13.43
N MET A 194 13.81 -4.39 14.55
CA MET A 194 14.38 -4.51 15.88
C MET A 194 14.97 -5.90 16.06
N TRP A 195 16.19 -6.02 16.59
CA TRP A 195 16.92 -7.29 16.58
C TRP A 195 17.39 -7.69 17.98
N GLY A 196 16.99 -8.89 18.42
CA GLY A 196 17.31 -9.39 19.78
C GLY A 196 16.51 -8.69 20.88
N GLY A 197 16.55 -7.37 20.92
CA GLY A 197 15.79 -6.54 21.85
C GLY A 197 15.20 -5.31 21.17
N ARG A 198 14.88 -4.30 21.98
CA ARG A 198 14.20 -3.06 21.55
C ARG A 198 15.11 -1.84 21.42
N THR A 199 16.38 -2.00 21.75
CA THR A 199 17.34 -0.90 21.79
C THR A 199 18.14 -0.76 20.50
N HIS A 200 18.11 -1.79 19.64
CA HIS A 200 18.88 -1.82 18.40
C HIS A 200 18.07 -2.46 17.27
N TYR A 201 18.30 -1.97 16.06
CA TYR A 201 17.79 -2.56 14.82
C TYR A 201 18.95 -3.07 13.98
N ARG A 202 18.65 -4.02 13.08
CA ARG A 202 19.65 -4.57 12.17
C ARG A 202 19.83 -3.68 10.94
N GLU A 203 21.08 -3.41 10.58
CA GLU A 203 21.45 -2.76 9.33
C GLU A 203 22.62 -3.49 8.65
N ASP A 204 22.38 -4.03 7.47
CA ASP A 204 23.42 -4.51 6.55
C ASP A 204 22.89 -4.57 5.10
N GLU A 205 23.60 -5.25 4.21
CA GLU A 205 23.23 -5.38 2.79
C GLU A 205 21.89 -6.12 2.57
N LEU A 206 21.52 -7.01 3.48
CA LEU A 206 20.30 -7.84 3.42
C LEU A 206 19.16 -7.25 4.26
N TRP A 207 19.50 -6.40 5.25
CA TRP A 207 18.57 -5.82 6.21
C TRP A 207 18.63 -4.30 6.16
N SER A 208 17.77 -3.71 5.33
CA SER A 208 17.77 -2.27 5.06
C SER A 208 16.37 -1.65 5.08
N MET A 209 15.43 -2.25 5.81
CA MET A 209 14.01 -1.83 5.79
C MET A 209 13.83 -0.35 6.13
N HIS A 210 14.58 0.16 7.10
CA HIS A 210 14.55 1.57 7.51
C HIS A 210 14.98 2.55 6.42
N LYS A 211 15.67 2.10 5.36
CA LYS A 211 16.04 2.93 4.21
C LYS A 211 14.89 3.12 3.22
N ARG A 212 13.79 2.39 3.40
CA ARG A 212 12.57 2.49 2.59
C ARG A 212 11.42 3.05 3.41
N HIS A 213 10.34 3.36 2.73
CA HIS A 213 9.07 3.72 3.36
C HIS A 213 8.01 2.68 3.00
N THR A 214 7.20 2.31 3.98
CA THR A 214 6.08 1.39 3.79
C THR A 214 4.77 2.14 3.98
N ALA A 215 3.93 2.16 2.95
CA ALA A 215 2.58 2.73 3.05
C ALA A 215 1.70 1.86 3.95
N THR A 216 1.16 2.46 5.01
CA THR A 216 0.30 1.76 5.98
C THR A 216 -0.98 2.50 6.29
N LEU A 217 -0.99 3.82 6.15
CA LEU A 217 -2.14 4.69 6.41
C LEU A 217 -2.77 5.10 5.08
N VAL A 218 -4.06 4.83 4.89
CA VAL A 218 -4.77 5.11 3.64
C VAL A 218 -6.18 5.64 3.87
N ARG A 219 -6.61 6.58 3.05
CA ARG A 219 -7.98 7.09 3.04
C ARG A 219 -8.91 6.05 2.41
N TYR A 220 -9.99 5.73 3.10
CA TYR A 220 -11.05 4.94 2.51
C TYR A 220 -11.98 5.84 1.69
N MET A 221 -12.30 5.41 0.47
CA MET A 221 -13.18 6.11 -0.46
C MET A 221 -14.28 5.15 -0.91
N PRO A 222 -15.51 5.31 -0.40
CA PRO A 222 -16.65 4.51 -0.83
C PRO A 222 -16.81 4.54 -2.36
N GLY A 223 -16.98 3.37 -2.98
CA GLY A 223 -17.09 3.22 -4.43
C GLY A 223 -15.77 3.20 -5.20
N TYR A 224 -14.62 3.43 -4.55
CA TYR A 224 -13.31 3.19 -5.16
C TYR A 224 -13.02 1.68 -5.24
N SER A 225 -12.43 1.24 -6.35
CA SER A 225 -12.10 -0.18 -6.54
C SER A 225 -10.79 -0.53 -5.83
N TYR A 226 -10.91 -1.29 -4.74
CA TYR A 226 -9.78 -1.84 -3.99
C TYR A 226 -9.51 -3.29 -4.41
N PHE A 227 -8.27 -3.61 -4.80
CA PHE A 227 -7.89 -4.98 -5.14
C PHE A 227 -6.50 -5.34 -4.63
N TYR A 228 -6.33 -6.60 -4.26
CA TYR A 228 -5.04 -7.21 -3.99
C TYR A 228 -4.61 -8.10 -5.16
N PRO A 229 -3.32 -8.21 -5.47
CA PRO A 229 -2.85 -9.20 -6.43
C PRO A 229 -3.13 -10.62 -5.89
N GLN A 230 -3.56 -11.53 -6.77
CA GLN A 230 -3.80 -12.93 -6.42
C GLN A 230 -2.47 -13.68 -6.29
N GLN A 231 -1.75 -13.42 -5.20
CA GLN A 231 -0.48 -14.04 -4.85
C GLN A 231 -0.62 -14.75 -3.50
N ASN A 232 0.08 -15.87 -3.33
CA ASN A 232 -0.03 -16.66 -2.11
C ASN A 232 0.87 -16.17 -0.97
N HIS A 233 1.96 -15.47 -1.30
CA HIS A 233 2.86 -14.82 -0.35
C HIS A 233 3.35 -13.47 -0.89
N HIS A 234 3.81 -12.61 0.03
CA HIS A 234 4.29 -11.25 -0.24
C HIS A 234 3.24 -10.32 -0.84
N VAL A 235 1.97 -10.55 -0.48
CA VAL A 235 0.88 -9.64 -0.86
C VAL A 235 1.07 -8.32 -0.12
N PRO A 236 0.96 -7.17 -0.80
CA PRO A 236 1.07 -5.87 -0.14
C PRO A 236 0.02 -5.75 0.97
N ARG A 237 0.36 -5.02 2.04
CA ARG A 237 -0.54 -4.84 3.18
C ARG A 237 -1.72 -3.91 2.91
N LEU A 238 -1.62 -3.08 1.87
CA LEU A 238 -2.70 -2.24 1.36
C LEU A 238 -3.06 -2.68 -0.06
N PRO A 239 -4.31 -2.46 -0.52
CA PRO A 239 -4.71 -2.76 -1.88
C PRO A 239 -3.79 -2.07 -2.90
N LEU A 240 -3.44 -2.75 -3.98
CA LEU A 240 -2.49 -2.23 -4.97
C LEU A 240 -3.03 -0.97 -5.65
N SER A 241 -4.34 -0.85 -5.80
CA SER A 241 -4.97 0.35 -6.33
C SER A 241 -4.77 1.60 -5.46
N CYS A 242 -4.30 1.48 -4.22
CA CYS A 242 -3.95 2.66 -3.42
C CYS A 242 -2.70 3.37 -3.98
N THR A 243 -1.84 2.67 -4.72
CA THR A 243 -0.57 3.22 -5.24
C THR A 243 -0.74 4.27 -6.33
N VAL A 244 -1.91 4.35 -6.98
CA VAL A 244 -2.20 5.37 -8.00
C VAL A 244 -2.75 6.67 -7.39
N LEU A 245 -3.06 6.66 -6.09
CA LEU A 245 -3.55 7.83 -5.36
C LEU A 245 -2.38 8.74 -4.93
N PRO A 246 -2.60 10.05 -4.74
CA PRO A 246 -1.58 10.92 -4.20
C PRO A 246 -1.22 10.49 -2.78
N GLY A 247 0.06 10.45 -2.46
CA GLY A 247 0.48 10.19 -1.08
C GLY A 247 1.89 10.67 -0.77
N VAL A 248 2.26 10.50 0.49
CA VAL A 248 3.42 11.16 1.08
C VAL A 248 4.27 10.19 1.87
N HIS A 249 5.57 10.27 1.63
CA HIS A 249 6.60 9.61 2.43
C HIS A 249 6.91 10.46 3.65
N THR A 250 6.70 9.92 4.85
CA THR A 250 7.02 10.59 6.12
C THR A 250 8.33 10.06 6.69
N GLU A 251 8.98 10.82 7.56
CA GLU A 251 10.12 10.32 8.35
C GLU A 251 9.70 9.78 9.72
N LEU A 252 8.38 9.63 9.94
CA LEU A 252 7.81 9.05 11.15
C LEU A 252 8.17 7.56 11.22
N LYS A 253 8.48 7.11 12.43
CA LYS A 253 9.13 5.82 12.65
C LYS A 253 8.19 4.81 13.30
N VAL A 254 8.40 3.54 12.92
CA VAL A 254 7.71 2.38 13.48
C VAL A 254 8.77 1.33 13.84
N GLN A 255 8.71 0.82 15.07
CA GLN A 255 9.49 -0.35 15.47
C GLN A 255 8.79 -1.61 14.97
N HIS A 256 9.51 -2.46 14.24
CA HIS A 256 9.04 -3.79 13.85
C HIS A 256 9.76 -4.83 14.72
N LEU A 257 9.01 -5.40 15.66
CA LEU A 257 9.48 -6.31 16.69
C LEU A 257 9.54 -7.77 16.22
N GLY A 258 9.18 -8.06 14.97
CA GLY A 258 9.16 -9.42 14.42
C GLY A 258 10.50 -10.15 14.39
N TRP A 259 11.61 -9.46 14.70
CA TRP A 259 12.96 -10.02 14.85
C TRP A 259 13.58 -9.76 16.23
N ALA A 260 12.86 -9.04 17.09
CA ALA A 260 13.21 -8.89 18.50
C ALA A 260 12.93 -10.19 19.25
N GLY A 261 13.41 -10.27 20.49
CA GLY A 261 13.23 -11.45 21.33
C GLY A 261 14.32 -12.49 21.16
N SER A 262 13.97 -13.73 21.51
CA SER A 262 14.93 -14.81 21.73
C SER A 262 15.56 -15.32 20.43
N LEU A 263 16.72 -15.98 20.56
CA LEU A 263 17.28 -16.74 19.45
C LEU A 263 16.34 -17.88 19.02
N GLU A 264 15.62 -18.49 19.96
CA GLU A 264 14.68 -19.57 19.67
C GLU A 264 13.56 -19.11 18.73
N ASP A 265 13.02 -17.91 18.91
CA ASP A 265 11.99 -17.35 18.03
C ASP A 265 12.53 -17.12 16.62
N ARG A 266 13.76 -16.61 16.50
CA ARG A 266 14.44 -16.45 15.21
C ARG A 266 14.70 -17.80 14.54
N VAL A 267 15.11 -18.83 15.28
CA VAL A 267 15.26 -20.20 14.76
C VAL A 267 13.93 -20.74 14.27
N ARG A 268 12.84 -20.56 15.03
CA ARG A 268 11.50 -21.02 14.65
C ARG A 268 11.02 -20.33 13.36
N LYS A 269 11.28 -19.02 13.22
CA LYS A 269 10.98 -18.24 12.01
C LYS A 269 11.85 -18.65 10.81
N TYR A 270 13.14 -18.87 11.01
CA TYR A 270 14.06 -19.41 10.00
C TYR A 270 13.58 -20.75 9.45
N LEU A 271 13.31 -21.73 10.32
CA LEU A 271 12.82 -23.06 9.93
C LEU A 271 11.49 -22.97 9.17
N ARG A 272 10.60 -22.05 9.57
CA ARG A 272 9.35 -21.81 8.85
C ARG A 272 9.60 -21.30 7.43
N TYR A 273 10.49 -20.32 7.23
CA TYR A 273 10.82 -19.83 5.89
C TYR A 273 11.47 -20.92 5.03
N LYS A 274 12.43 -21.68 5.56
CA LYS A 274 13.05 -22.80 4.83
C LYS A 274 12.07 -23.90 4.44
N ARG A 275 10.99 -24.09 5.21
CA ARG A 275 9.94 -25.06 4.90
C ARG A 275 8.98 -24.56 3.82
N ILE A 276 8.61 -23.27 3.86
CA ILE A 276 7.62 -22.68 2.94
C ILE A 276 8.26 -22.33 1.59
N ASP A 277 9.49 -21.81 1.65
CA ASP A 277 10.22 -21.34 0.48
C ASP A 277 11.65 -21.95 0.46
N PRO A 278 11.78 -23.27 0.30
CA PRO A 278 13.07 -23.96 0.36
C PRO A 278 14.06 -23.50 -0.73
N HIS A 279 13.54 -22.96 -1.83
CA HIS A 279 14.31 -22.55 -3.00
C HIS A 279 14.43 -21.03 -3.16
N GLY A 280 13.80 -20.23 -2.29
CA GLY A 280 13.84 -18.77 -2.39
C GLY A 280 13.08 -18.24 -3.60
N GLU A 281 12.00 -18.91 -4.00
CA GLU A 281 11.14 -18.48 -5.10
C GLU A 281 10.40 -17.17 -4.77
N TRP A 282 10.13 -16.94 -3.48
CA TRP A 282 9.32 -15.81 -3.00
C TRP A 282 10.18 -14.77 -2.30
N GLY A 283 11.20 -15.20 -1.54
CA GLY A 283 12.12 -14.30 -0.86
C GLY A 283 13.57 -14.39 -1.33
N ASN A 284 14.50 -14.21 -0.38
CA ASN A 284 15.93 -14.20 -0.66
C ASN A 284 16.62 -15.21 0.27
N LEU A 285 17.21 -16.27 -0.31
CA LEU A 285 17.89 -17.31 0.47
C LEU A 285 19.02 -16.74 1.34
N ALA A 286 19.83 -15.81 0.82
CA ALA A 286 20.91 -15.21 1.61
C ALA A 286 20.35 -14.45 2.82
N GLN A 287 19.22 -13.74 2.64
CA GLN A 287 18.52 -13.10 3.76
C GLN A 287 18.02 -14.14 4.77
N TYR A 288 17.45 -15.26 4.32
CA TYR A 288 17.00 -16.33 5.22
C TYR A 288 18.14 -16.94 6.02
N GLU A 289 19.25 -17.30 5.38
CA GLU A 289 20.43 -17.83 6.07
C GLU A 289 20.99 -16.81 7.08
N SER A 290 20.95 -15.51 6.75
CA SER A 290 21.41 -14.46 7.64
C SER A 290 20.56 -14.28 8.90
N ILE A 291 19.36 -14.89 9.00
CA ILE A 291 18.52 -14.82 10.22
C ILE A 291 19.27 -15.35 11.45
N LEU A 292 20.16 -16.32 11.25
CA LEU A 292 20.93 -16.97 12.30
C LEU A 292 22.39 -16.50 12.37
N ASP A 293 22.70 -15.37 11.72
CA ASP A 293 23.98 -14.69 11.85
C ASP A 293 24.30 -14.42 13.33
N PRO A 294 25.43 -14.93 13.86
CA PRO A 294 25.79 -14.73 15.26
C PRO A 294 26.27 -13.30 15.55
N GLU A 295 26.72 -12.56 14.53
CA GLU A 295 27.32 -11.23 14.68
C GLU A 295 26.71 -10.22 13.69
N PRO A 296 25.37 -10.03 13.71
CA PRO A 296 24.72 -9.09 12.81
C PRO A 296 25.16 -7.66 13.14
N ARG A 297 25.25 -6.81 12.12
CA ARG A 297 25.50 -5.39 12.34
C ARG A 297 24.25 -4.73 12.91
N LEU A 298 24.36 -4.24 14.14
CA LEU A 298 23.28 -3.58 14.87
C LEU A 298 23.56 -2.09 15.07
N LEU A 299 22.53 -1.27 14.90
CA LEU A 299 22.57 0.16 15.17
C LEU A 299 21.58 0.53 16.29
N PRO A 300 21.91 1.51 17.15
CA PRO A 300 21.02 1.90 18.23
C PRO A 300 19.75 2.55 17.70
N TRP A 301 18.61 2.14 18.23
CA TRP A 301 17.33 2.81 18.03
C TRP A 301 17.32 4.14 18.79
N LYS A 302 16.89 5.20 18.10
CA LYS A 302 16.73 6.54 18.66
C LYS A 302 15.38 7.09 18.25
N GLU A 303 14.52 7.26 19.23
CA GLU A 303 13.38 8.16 19.13
C GLU A 303 13.94 9.57 19.27
N GLU A 304 13.75 10.43 18.27
CA GLU A 304 14.17 11.82 18.45
C GLU A 304 13.28 12.45 19.53
N PRO A 305 13.86 13.25 20.44
CA PRO A 305 13.16 13.76 21.62
C PRO A 305 11.94 14.62 21.31
#